data_AF-A0A351WKD7-F1
#
_entry.id   AF-A0A351WKD7-F1
#
_cell.length_a   1.000
_cell.length_b   1.000
_cell.length_c   1.000
_cell.angle_alpha   90.00
_cell.angle_beta   90.00
_cell.angle_gamma   90.00
#
_symmetry.space_group_name_H-M   'P 1'
#
loop_
_entity.id
_entity.type
_entity.pdbx_description
1 polymer ?
#
loop_
_entity_poly.entity_id
_entity_poly.type
_entity_poly.pdbx_seq_one_letter_code
_entity_poly.pdbx_strand_id
1 'polypeptide(L)'
;MEKDIIKAAVKESIVELMATDEGRQAFGPVVFDAVGQYLQSYELDLERTHPDGTVERLKERGDILSFIAGWISKGEGAIRGCQVDAARARDRATETRDMLAAVASRAIDARRPSGRWLRKLLALVVLAAMLLPAGAQAASRPDGKKGLYFVQCLTDGAGCLDDLDITAATTPNEYDLIENDAAIYVLGGAVVAGVYVFDADGTDAESSPTVIRPNDYGTAGVWRLTSFDYRSLPALSDGDITVGTSIIPGAITPAQAKLAAETHGGGGTATANLTADNTYSSTELLAGSNGGATIAQWQTVYFDGTAGEYLLADANAVGAWPAAGIAVATTTDGNPIGVMVSGYARNDVWSWTPGQRLCLSETAGGIIACSDASICSADADCAQVIGQAKESNIVYFNFGQGWAECNGN
;
A
#
# COMPACT_ATOMS: atom_id res chain seq x y z
N MET A 1 1.75 -13.11 -44.95
CA MET A 1 2.60 -13.80 -43.97
C MET A 1 1.66 -14.42 -42.96
N GLU A 2 1.58 -15.75 -42.97
CA GLU A 2 0.52 -16.50 -42.32
C GLU A 2 0.63 -16.33 -40.79
N LYS A 3 -0.50 -16.07 -40.13
CA LYS A 3 -0.61 -15.77 -38.69
C LYS A 3 0.13 -16.80 -37.82
N ASP A 4 0.21 -18.03 -38.31
CA ASP A 4 0.85 -19.15 -37.61
C ASP A 4 2.38 -19.06 -37.63
N ILE A 5 2.98 -18.48 -38.67
CA ILE A 5 4.43 -18.24 -38.74
C ILE A 5 4.85 -17.20 -37.70
N ILE A 6 4.06 -16.13 -37.52
CA ILE A 6 4.34 -15.08 -36.53
C ILE A 6 4.20 -15.64 -35.11
N LYS A 7 3.16 -16.46 -34.85
CA LYS A 7 2.99 -17.12 -33.55
C LYS A 7 4.14 -18.05 -33.21
N ALA A 8 4.63 -18.82 -34.17
CA ALA A 8 5.77 -19.71 -33.98
C ALA A 8 7.03 -18.91 -33.64
N ALA A 9 7.31 -17.83 -34.37
CA ALA A 9 8.47 -16.97 -34.13
C ALA A 9 8.41 -16.30 -32.74
N VAL A 10 7.26 -15.76 -32.34
CA VAL A 10 7.09 -15.14 -31.01
C VAL A 10 7.27 -16.15 -29.88
N LYS A 11 6.76 -17.37 -30.05
CA LYS A 11 6.95 -18.46 -29.08
C LYS A 11 8.43 -18.80 -28.94
N GLU A 12 9.15 -18.92 -30.05
CA GLU A 12 10.59 -19.24 -30.06
C GLU A 12 11.42 -18.12 -29.41
N SER A 13 11.12 -16.85 -29.70
CA SER A 13 11.81 -15.71 -29.06
C SER A 13 11.54 -15.59 -27.56
N ILE A 14 10.34 -15.94 -27.08
CA ILE A 14 10.04 -15.95 -25.64
C ILE A 14 10.81 -17.09 -24.94
N VAL A 15 10.88 -18.27 -25.56
CA VAL A 15 11.66 -19.40 -25.04
C VAL A 15 13.15 -19.05 -25.00
N GLU A 16 13.68 -18.42 -26.04
CA GLU A 16 15.08 -17.98 -26.11
C GLU A 16 15.38 -16.91 -25.06
N LEU A 17 14.50 -15.92 -24.89
CA LEU A 17 14.61 -14.89 -23.86
C LEU A 17 14.57 -15.47 -22.45
N MET A 18 13.68 -16.43 -22.19
CA MET A 18 13.58 -17.10 -20.88
C MET A 18 14.79 -18.00 -20.58
N ALA A 19 15.49 -18.48 -21.61
CA ALA A 19 16.70 -19.28 -21.41
C ALA A 19 17.90 -18.46 -20.91
N THR A 20 17.93 -17.14 -21.16
CA THR A 20 19.03 -16.26 -20.72
C THR A 20 18.94 -15.88 -19.25
N ASP A 21 20.09 -15.50 -18.67
CA ASP A 21 20.16 -15.07 -17.27
C ASP A 21 19.45 -13.72 -17.05
N GLU A 22 19.46 -12.83 -18.05
CA GLU A 22 18.72 -11.58 -18.02
C GLU A 22 17.21 -11.81 -18.01
N GLY A 23 16.71 -12.78 -18.78
CA GLY A 23 15.30 -13.17 -18.74
C GLY A 23 14.88 -13.73 -17.39
N ARG A 24 15.71 -14.57 -16.76
CA ARG A 24 15.43 -15.09 -15.41
C ARG A 24 15.43 -14.00 -14.35
N GLN A 25 16.31 -13.03 -14.44
CA GLN A 25 16.36 -11.89 -13.51
C GLN A 25 15.16 -10.96 -13.70
N ALA A 26 14.69 -10.75 -14.93
CA ALA A 26 13.58 -9.83 -15.23
C ALA A 26 12.21 -10.36 -14.75
N PHE A 27 11.97 -11.67 -14.83
CA PHE A 27 10.67 -12.25 -14.45
C PHE A 27 10.65 -12.81 -13.01
N GLY A 28 11.81 -13.04 -12.41
CA GLY A 28 11.94 -13.56 -11.06
C GLY A 28 11.64 -15.07 -10.95
N PRO A 29 12.23 -15.78 -9.97
CA PRO A 29 12.19 -17.24 -9.88
C PRO A 29 10.78 -17.82 -9.70
N VAL A 30 9.87 -17.10 -9.05
CA VAL A 30 8.48 -17.56 -8.77
C VAL A 30 7.63 -17.57 -10.04
N VAL A 31 7.78 -16.57 -10.91
CA VAL A 31 7.09 -16.53 -12.22
C VAL A 31 7.67 -17.61 -13.13
N PHE A 32 8.95 -17.92 -13.01
CA PHE A 32 9.64 -18.93 -13.80
C PHE A 32 9.14 -20.35 -13.49
N ASP A 33 9.02 -20.72 -12.22
CA ASP A 33 8.49 -22.03 -11.80
C ASP A 33 6.99 -22.15 -12.10
N ALA A 34 6.22 -21.07 -11.94
CA ALA A 34 4.81 -21.04 -12.30
C ALA A 34 4.62 -21.18 -13.82
N VAL A 35 5.31 -20.39 -14.65
CA VAL A 35 5.19 -20.48 -16.11
C VAL A 35 5.73 -21.81 -16.64
N GLY A 36 6.78 -22.36 -16.03
CA GLY A 36 7.32 -23.70 -16.35
C GLY A 36 6.33 -24.83 -16.07
N GLN A 37 5.59 -24.77 -14.94
CA GLN A 37 4.53 -25.74 -14.63
C GLN A 37 3.26 -25.52 -15.47
N TYR A 38 2.90 -24.27 -15.79
CA TYR A 38 1.68 -23.93 -16.54
C TYR A 38 1.79 -24.10 -18.07
N LEU A 39 2.98 -24.42 -18.59
CA LEU A 39 3.16 -24.83 -19.99
C LEU A 39 2.74 -26.29 -20.25
N GLN A 40 2.36 -27.04 -19.22
CA GLN A 40 1.67 -28.32 -19.40
C GLN A 40 0.17 -28.06 -19.53
N SER A 41 -0.43 -28.61 -20.59
CA SER A 41 -1.81 -28.40 -21.01
C SER A 41 -2.82 -28.31 -19.85
N TYR A 42 -3.53 -27.20 -19.73
CA TYR A 42 -4.70 -27.11 -18.86
C TYR A 42 -5.97 -27.47 -19.65
N GLU A 43 -6.94 -28.01 -18.92
CA GLU A 43 -8.28 -28.32 -19.42
C GLU A 43 -9.22 -27.34 -18.73
N LEU A 44 -9.80 -26.41 -19.48
CA LEU A 44 -10.62 -25.33 -18.94
C LEU A 44 -12.10 -25.68 -19.16
N ASP A 45 -12.85 -25.81 -18.07
CA ASP A 45 -14.30 -26.00 -18.07
C ASP A 45 -14.98 -24.63 -18.28
N LEU A 46 -15.48 -24.39 -19.49
CA LEU A 46 -16.18 -23.17 -19.85
C LEU A 46 -17.69 -23.41 -19.83
N GLU A 47 -18.43 -22.63 -19.03
CA GLU A 47 -19.88 -22.58 -19.11
C GLU A 47 -20.32 -21.45 -20.03
N ARG A 48 -20.98 -21.80 -21.13
CA ARG A 48 -21.61 -20.83 -22.03
C ARG A 48 -23.12 -20.90 -21.85
N THR A 49 -23.70 -19.82 -21.32
CA THR A 49 -25.16 -19.68 -21.27
C THR A 49 -25.65 -19.07 -22.58
N HIS A 50 -26.53 -19.79 -23.28
CA HIS A 50 -27.16 -19.34 -24.52
C HIS A 50 -28.34 -18.41 -24.22
N PRO A 51 -28.77 -17.55 -25.18
CA PRO A 51 -29.86 -16.60 -24.99
C PRO A 51 -31.22 -17.24 -24.64
N ASP A 52 -31.39 -18.53 -24.91
CA ASP A 52 -32.57 -19.31 -24.54
C ASP A 52 -32.53 -19.86 -23.10
N GLY A 53 -31.47 -19.54 -22.34
CA GLY A 53 -31.28 -19.94 -20.95
C GLY A 53 -30.64 -21.33 -20.79
N THR A 54 -30.30 -22.01 -21.89
CA THR A 54 -29.56 -23.28 -21.80
C THR A 54 -28.09 -23.04 -21.48
N VAL A 55 -27.50 -23.88 -20.63
CA VAL A 55 -26.08 -23.80 -20.26
C VAL A 55 -25.34 -24.95 -20.92
N GLU A 56 -24.40 -24.63 -21.80
CA GLU A 56 -23.49 -25.57 -22.44
C GLU A 56 -22.15 -25.56 -21.71
N ARG A 57 -21.70 -26.73 -21.22
CA ARG A 57 -20.39 -26.90 -20.59
C ARG A 57 -19.41 -27.49 -21.61
N LEU A 58 -18.38 -26.74 -21.96
CA LEU A 58 -17.35 -27.13 -22.91
C LEU A 58 -16.01 -27.31 -22.19
N LYS A 59 -15.39 -28.48 -22.35
CA LYS A 59 -14.00 -28.70 -21.98
C LYS A 59 -13.12 -28.37 -23.17
N GLU A 60 -12.49 -27.20 -23.14
CA GLU A 60 -11.47 -26.85 -24.13
C GLU A 60 -10.06 -26.98 -23.54
N ARG A 61 -9.19 -27.68 -24.27
CA ARG A 61 -7.75 -27.65 -24.02
C ARG A 61 -7.15 -26.46 -24.77
N GLY A 62 -6.91 -25.38 -24.04
CA GLY A 62 -6.29 -24.16 -24.57
C GLY A 62 -4.79 -24.11 -24.28
N ASP A 63 -4.01 -23.52 -25.19
CA ASP A 63 -2.65 -23.07 -24.90
C ASP A 63 -2.75 -21.70 -24.22
N ILE A 64 -2.15 -21.53 -23.03
CA ILE A 64 -2.26 -20.31 -22.20
C ILE A 64 -1.68 -19.12 -22.96
N LEU A 65 -0.71 -19.39 -23.85
CA LEU A 65 -0.10 -18.39 -24.72
C LEU A 65 -1.11 -17.86 -25.74
N SER A 66 -2.07 -18.67 -26.19
CA SER A 66 -3.14 -18.19 -27.08
C SER A 66 -4.15 -17.31 -26.33
N PHE A 67 -4.45 -17.64 -25.06
CA PHE A 67 -5.30 -16.81 -24.20
C PHE A 67 -4.65 -15.46 -23.89
N ILE A 68 -3.39 -15.47 -23.45
CA ILE A 68 -2.61 -14.26 -23.14
C ILE A 68 -2.41 -13.41 -24.40
N ALA A 69 -2.09 -14.01 -25.55
CA ALA A 69 -1.97 -13.28 -26.81
C ALA A 69 -3.29 -12.58 -27.22
N GLY A 70 -4.45 -13.17 -26.90
CA GLY A 70 -5.76 -12.54 -27.07
C GLY A 70 -5.91 -11.29 -26.21
N TRP A 71 -5.46 -11.33 -24.95
CA TRP A 71 -5.51 -10.19 -24.03
C TRP A 71 -4.53 -9.08 -24.38
N ILE A 72 -3.31 -9.42 -24.81
CA ILE A 72 -2.31 -8.44 -25.26
C ILE A 72 -2.86 -7.63 -26.43
N SER A 73 -3.52 -8.26 -27.41
CA SER A 73 -4.12 -7.52 -28.54
C SER A 73 -5.22 -6.53 -28.12
N LYS A 74 -5.98 -6.85 -27.06
CA LYS A 74 -7.00 -5.95 -26.49
C LYS A 74 -6.35 -4.80 -25.70
N GLY A 75 -5.29 -5.10 -24.95
CA GLY A 75 -4.48 -4.11 -24.25
C GLY A 75 -3.81 -3.11 -25.20
N GLU A 76 -3.23 -3.58 -26.30
CA GLU A 76 -2.68 -2.72 -27.35
C GLU A 76 -3.73 -1.79 -27.96
N GLY A 77 -4.96 -2.29 -28.17
CA GLY A 77 -6.09 -1.47 -28.62
C GLY A 77 -6.45 -0.36 -27.64
N ALA A 78 -6.50 -0.67 -26.34
CA ALA A 78 -6.78 0.31 -25.29
C ALA A 78 -5.69 1.38 -25.18
N ILE A 79 -4.42 0.97 -25.23
CA ILE A 79 -3.26 1.87 -25.18
C ILE A 79 -3.26 2.81 -26.40
N ARG A 80 -3.54 2.30 -27.60
CA ARG A 80 -3.68 3.14 -28.79
C ARG A 80 -4.84 4.14 -28.66
N GLY A 81 -5.95 3.74 -28.03
CA GLY A 81 -7.05 4.64 -27.70
C GLY A 81 -6.60 5.80 -26.81
N CYS A 82 -5.94 5.50 -25.69
CA CYS A 82 -5.41 6.52 -24.78
C CYS A 82 -4.39 7.45 -25.46
N GLN A 83 -3.55 6.94 -26.35
CA GLN A 83 -2.60 7.76 -27.11
C GLN A 83 -3.30 8.73 -28.08
N VAL A 84 -4.37 8.29 -28.74
CA VAL A 84 -5.19 9.15 -29.61
C VAL A 84 -5.90 10.24 -28.81
N ASP A 85 -6.42 9.92 -27.62
CA ASP A 85 -7.08 10.90 -26.77
C ASP A 85 -6.09 11.91 -26.16
N ALA A 86 -4.89 11.46 -25.78
CA ALA A 86 -3.81 12.34 -25.35
C ALA A 86 -3.35 13.30 -26.47
N ALA A 87 -3.25 12.81 -27.71
CA ALA A 87 -2.96 13.65 -28.88
C ALA A 87 -4.04 14.71 -29.10
N ARG A 88 -5.33 14.32 -29.03
CA ARG A 88 -6.46 15.27 -29.13
C ARG A 88 -6.45 16.33 -28.03
N ALA A 89 -6.11 15.95 -26.80
CA ALA A 89 -6.00 16.89 -25.68
C ALA A 89 -4.88 17.92 -25.93
N ARG A 90 -3.74 17.46 -26.46
CA ARG A 90 -2.61 18.33 -26.84
C ARG A 90 -2.97 19.30 -27.97
N ASP A 91 -3.71 18.84 -28.98
CA ASP A 91 -4.16 19.67 -30.09
C ASP A 91 -5.12 20.77 -29.61
N ARG A 92 -6.07 20.44 -28.73
CA ARG A 92 -6.98 21.43 -28.10
C ARG A 92 -6.24 22.47 -27.26
N ALA A 93 -5.21 22.05 -26.52
CA ALA A 93 -4.38 22.97 -25.74
C ALA A 93 -3.61 23.94 -26.66
N THR A 94 -3.12 23.45 -27.79
CA THR A 94 -2.44 24.26 -28.80
C THR A 94 -3.41 25.25 -29.45
N GLU A 95 -4.60 24.81 -29.84
CA GLU A 95 -5.65 25.68 -30.38
C GLU A 95 -6.03 26.79 -29.39
N THR A 96 -6.21 26.45 -28.11
CA THR A 96 -6.54 27.43 -27.06
C THR A 96 -5.43 28.47 -26.89
N ARG A 97 -4.16 28.04 -26.91
CA ARG A 97 -3.00 28.94 -26.85
C ARG A 97 -2.98 29.88 -28.05
N ASP A 98 -3.23 29.37 -29.25
CA ASP A 98 -3.21 30.15 -30.48
C ASP A 98 -4.39 31.14 -30.53
N MET A 99 -5.57 30.76 -30.01
CA MET A 99 -6.69 31.67 -29.78
C MET A 99 -6.32 32.79 -28.80
N LEU A 100 -5.65 32.47 -27.69
CA LEU A 100 -5.22 33.46 -26.70
C LEU A 100 -4.21 34.45 -27.31
N ALA A 101 -3.27 33.92 -28.09
CA ALA A 101 -2.29 34.73 -28.83
C ALA A 101 -2.97 35.65 -29.86
N ALA A 102 -4.00 35.16 -30.56
CA ALA A 102 -4.79 35.96 -31.49
C ALA A 102 -5.59 37.08 -30.78
N VAL A 103 -6.18 36.78 -29.62
CA VAL A 103 -6.86 37.80 -28.78
C VAL A 103 -5.86 38.84 -28.29
N ALA A 104 -4.69 38.42 -27.81
CA ALA A 104 -3.63 39.32 -27.36
C ALA A 104 -3.14 40.22 -28.50
N SER A 105 -2.90 39.66 -29.69
CA SER A 105 -2.51 40.42 -30.89
C SER A 105 -3.58 41.44 -31.28
N ARG A 106 -4.87 41.05 -31.28
CA ARG A 106 -5.97 41.99 -31.56
C ARG A 106 -6.10 43.08 -30.51
N ALA A 107 -5.86 42.78 -29.24
CA ALA A 107 -5.85 43.76 -28.16
C ALA A 107 -4.68 44.77 -28.29
N ILE A 108 -3.54 44.32 -28.80
CA ILE A 108 -2.38 45.17 -29.10
C ILE A 108 -2.65 46.02 -30.35
N ASP A 109 -3.22 45.45 -31.41
CA ASP A 109 -3.54 46.19 -32.64
C ASP A 109 -4.67 47.21 -32.43
N ALA A 110 -5.59 46.96 -31.51
CA ALA A 110 -6.62 47.92 -31.10
C ALA A 110 -6.06 49.18 -30.39
N ARG A 111 -4.75 49.27 -30.13
CA ARG A 111 -4.10 50.43 -29.49
C ARG A 111 -3.87 51.64 -30.41
N ARG A 112 -4.45 51.72 -31.61
CA ARG A 112 -4.41 52.94 -32.44
C ARG A 112 -5.73 53.17 -33.21
N PRO A 113 -6.39 54.37 -33.17
CA PRO A 113 -6.51 55.36 -32.10
C PRO A 113 -7.97 55.86 -31.87
N SER A 114 -8.32 56.25 -30.63
CA SER A 114 -9.04 57.49 -30.26
C SER A 114 -9.58 57.36 -28.83
N GLY A 115 -8.97 58.13 -27.90
CA GLY A 115 -8.96 57.90 -26.46
C GLY A 115 -10.27 58.11 -25.67
N ARG A 116 -11.45 57.94 -26.28
CA ARG A 116 -12.74 58.05 -25.56
C ARG A 116 -13.43 56.71 -25.32
N TRP A 117 -13.23 55.71 -26.17
CA TRP A 117 -13.89 54.41 -26.00
C TRP A 117 -13.21 53.55 -24.93
N LEU A 118 -11.87 53.63 -24.84
CA LEU A 118 -11.07 52.88 -23.87
C LEU A 118 -11.40 53.22 -22.40
N ARG A 119 -11.72 54.48 -22.10
CA ARG A 119 -12.12 54.90 -20.75
C ARG A 119 -13.49 54.35 -20.34
N LYS A 120 -14.40 54.18 -21.31
CA LYS A 120 -15.73 53.60 -21.05
C LYS A 120 -15.67 52.09 -20.87
N LEU A 121 -14.83 51.40 -21.63
CA LEU A 121 -14.62 49.95 -21.48
C LEU A 121 -13.93 49.63 -20.14
N LEU A 122 -12.92 50.41 -19.76
CA LEU A 122 -12.22 50.24 -18.48
C LEU A 122 -13.16 50.50 -17.29
N ALA A 123 -14.02 51.52 -17.37
CA ALA A 123 -15.03 51.80 -16.36
C ALA A 123 -16.08 50.68 -16.25
N LEU A 124 -16.45 50.03 -17.37
CA LEU A 124 -17.43 48.93 -17.36
C LEU A 124 -16.85 47.64 -16.76
N VAL A 125 -15.57 47.36 -17.00
CA VAL A 125 -14.87 46.20 -16.42
C VAL A 125 -14.67 46.38 -14.91
N VAL A 126 -14.34 47.60 -14.47
CA VAL A 126 -14.23 47.92 -13.04
C VAL A 126 -15.60 47.88 -12.34
N LEU A 127 -16.66 48.36 -12.99
CA LEU A 127 -18.02 48.31 -12.43
C LEU A 127 -18.58 46.88 -12.35
N ALA A 128 -18.25 46.02 -13.33
CA ALA A 128 -18.61 44.60 -13.30
C ALA A 128 -17.85 43.83 -12.21
N ALA A 129 -16.60 44.20 -11.92
CA ALA A 129 -15.82 43.64 -10.82
C ALA A 129 -16.32 44.09 -9.43
N MET A 130 -16.91 45.28 -9.33
CA MET A 130 -17.46 45.82 -8.07
C MET A 130 -18.88 45.35 -7.71
N LEU A 131 -19.61 44.71 -8.66
CA LEU A 131 -20.98 44.23 -8.46
C LEU A 131 -21.07 42.73 -8.10
N LEU A 132 -19.93 42.06 -7.92
CA LEU A 132 -19.89 40.70 -7.39
C LEU A 132 -20.12 40.73 -5.87
N PRO A 133 -21.06 39.94 -5.31
CA PRO A 133 -21.40 39.99 -3.89
C PRO A 133 -20.20 39.60 -3.03
N ALA A 134 -19.91 40.44 -2.03
CA ALA A 134 -18.87 40.23 -1.02
C ALA A 134 -19.22 39.05 -0.11
N GLY A 135 -18.85 37.84 -0.53
CA GLY A 135 -18.72 36.67 0.31
C GLY A 135 -17.31 36.13 0.16
N ALA A 136 -16.53 36.16 1.25
CA ALA A 136 -15.20 35.58 1.40
C ALA A 136 -14.19 35.97 0.30
N GLN A 137 -13.54 37.13 0.44
CA GLN A 137 -12.24 37.32 -0.19
C GLN A 137 -11.18 36.63 0.68
N ALA A 138 -11.11 35.30 0.58
CA ALA A 138 -9.81 34.66 0.65
C ALA A 138 -9.00 35.26 -0.50
N ALA A 139 -7.86 35.87 -0.21
CA ALA A 139 -7.03 36.51 -1.23
C ALA A 139 -6.63 35.44 -2.25
N SER A 140 -7.36 35.34 -3.37
CA SER A 140 -6.99 34.44 -4.43
C SER A 140 -5.68 34.95 -5.01
N ARG A 141 -4.65 34.11 -5.05
CA ARG A 141 -3.48 34.31 -5.88
C ARG A 141 -3.94 34.82 -7.26
N PRO A 142 -3.27 35.80 -7.90
CA PRO A 142 -3.78 36.43 -9.12
C PRO A 142 -4.06 35.46 -10.28
N ASP A 143 -3.54 34.24 -10.22
CA ASP A 143 -3.75 33.16 -11.18
C ASP A 143 -4.81 32.11 -10.76
N GLY A 144 -5.32 32.18 -9.53
CA GLY A 144 -6.36 31.30 -8.96
C GLY A 144 -5.92 29.84 -8.78
N LYS A 145 -4.62 29.55 -8.83
CA LYS A 145 -4.10 28.18 -8.75
C LYS A 145 -3.67 27.83 -7.34
N LYS A 146 -3.99 26.60 -6.93
CA LYS A 146 -3.48 26.00 -5.69
C LYS A 146 -2.03 25.60 -5.85
N GLY A 147 -1.21 25.91 -4.84
CA GLY A 147 0.18 25.50 -4.74
C GLY A 147 0.36 24.18 -4.02
N LEU A 148 1.37 23.41 -4.44
CA LEU A 148 1.94 22.32 -3.64
C LEU A 148 3.36 22.73 -3.26
N TYR A 149 3.62 22.80 -1.96
CA TYR A 149 4.91 23.21 -1.40
C TYR A 149 5.63 22.01 -0.79
N PHE A 150 6.95 21.99 -0.93
CA PHE A 150 7.80 20.96 -0.33
C PHE A 150 8.66 21.63 0.74
N VAL A 151 8.54 21.17 1.98
CA VAL A 151 9.25 21.75 3.13
C VAL A 151 10.07 20.65 3.80
N GLN A 152 11.38 20.86 3.87
CA GLN A 152 12.31 19.95 4.53
C GLN A 152 12.87 20.62 5.79
N CYS A 153 12.78 19.92 6.91
CA CYS A 153 13.06 20.49 8.23
C CYS A 153 14.23 19.73 8.84
N LEU A 154 15.34 20.41 9.09
CA LEU A 154 16.57 19.75 9.59
C LEU A 154 16.58 19.54 11.11
N THR A 155 15.56 20.01 11.84
CA THR A 155 15.47 19.90 13.30
C THR A 155 14.07 19.51 13.75
N ASP A 156 13.99 18.92 14.94
CA ASP A 156 12.83 18.24 15.52
C ASP A 156 11.66 19.22 15.79
N GLY A 157 10.88 19.52 14.76
CA GLY A 157 9.69 20.35 14.92
C GLY A 157 8.99 20.73 13.62
N ALA A 158 7.71 21.04 13.76
CA ALA A 158 6.84 21.60 12.74
C ALA A 158 7.18 23.05 12.33
N GLY A 159 8.07 23.73 13.06
CA GLY A 159 8.36 25.16 12.90
C GLY A 159 9.06 25.57 11.60
N CYS A 160 9.49 24.62 10.77
CA CYS A 160 9.95 24.91 9.41
C CYS A 160 8.81 25.22 8.42
N LEU A 161 7.55 24.93 8.76
CA LEU A 161 6.43 25.47 7.98
C LEU A 161 6.34 26.99 8.12
N ASP A 162 6.94 27.57 9.17
CA ASP A 162 7.11 29.01 9.33
C ASP A 162 8.08 29.58 8.26
N ASP A 163 9.00 28.76 7.73
CA ASP A 163 9.91 29.15 6.64
C ASP A 163 9.21 29.29 5.28
N LEU A 164 7.93 28.90 5.14
CA LEU A 164 7.08 29.33 4.01
C LEU A 164 6.66 30.81 4.13
N ASP A 165 7.42 31.58 4.90
CA ASP A 165 7.34 33.02 5.11
C ASP A 165 5.91 33.51 5.20
N ILE A 166 5.20 32.98 6.19
CA ILE A 166 3.85 33.45 6.48
C ILE A 166 3.90 34.65 7.43
N THR A 167 4.75 35.62 7.06
CA THR A 167 4.87 36.87 7.78
C THR A 167 3.55 37.64 7.74
N ALA A 168 3.23 38.25 8.89
CA ALA A 168 1.99 38.93 9.21
C ALA A 168 1.34 39.70 8.03
N ALA A 169 -0.01 39.68 8.02
CA ALA A 169 -0.96 40.16 7.00
C ALA A 169 -0.73 41.54 6.32
N THR A 170 0.31 42.28 6.67
CA THR A 170 0.67 43.59 6.12
C THR A 170 1.86 43.58 5.15
N THR A 171 2.58 42.47 5.02
CA THR A 171 3.59 42.25 3.98
C THR A 171 3.10 41.15 3.05
N PRO A 172 3.19 41.29 1.71
CA PRO A 172 2.91 40.16 0.82
C PRO A 172 3.86 39.03 1.21
N ASN A 173 3.32 37.89 1.64
CA ASN A 173 4.11 36.68 1.78
C ASN A 173 4.70 36.32 0.42
N GLU A 174 5.94 35.84 0.38
CA GLU A 174 6.61 35.49 -0.89
C GLU A 174 5.81 34.45 -1.70
N TYR A 175 4.95 33.68 -1.03
CA TYR A 175 4.24 32.54 -1.59
C TYR A 175 2.73 32.74 -1.84
N ASP A 176 2.10 33.84 -1.39
CA ASP A 176 0.68 34.15 -1.64
C ASP A 176 -0.25 32.95 -1.27
N LEU A 177 -0.05 32.38 -0.07
CA LEU A 177 -0.79 31.20 0.38
C LEU A 177 -2.30 31.44 0.40
N ILE A 178 -3.06 30.47 -0.12
CA ILE A 178 -4.53 30.50 -0.16
C ILE A 178 -5.16 29.29 0.52
N GLU A 179 -6.44 29.43 0.85
CA GLU A 179 -7.28 28.35 1.37
C GLU A 179 -7.15 27.07 0.50
N ASN A 180 -6.79 25.97 1.15
CA ASN A 180 -6.46 24.67 0.56
C ASN A 180 -5.14 24.54 -0.22
N ASP A 181 -4.18 25.44 -0.03
CA ASP A 181 -2.81 25.14 -0.43
C ASP A 181 -2.27 23.96 0.38
N ALA A 182 -1.43 23.13 -0.25
CA ALA A 182 -0.91 21.92 0.37
C ALA A 182 0.60 22.03 0.59
N ALA A 183 1.08 21.55 1.73
CA ALA A 183 2.49 21.40 2.02
C ALA A 183 2.81 19.95 2.37
N ILE A 184 3.85 19.41 1.74
CA ILE A 184 4.45 18.13 2.13
C ILE A 184 5.59 18.45 3.08
N TYR A 185 5.41 18.04 4.32
CA TYR A 185 6.38 18.20 5.40
C TYR A 185 7.23 16.94 5.52
N VAL A 186 8.56 17.07 5.47
CA VAL A 186 9.51 15.96 5.69
C VAL A 186 10.44 16.31 6.85
N LEU A 187 10.36 15.53 7.94
CA LEU A 187 11.26 15.68 9.08
C LEU A 187 12.64 15.04 8.78
N GLY A 188 13.71 15.83 8.87
CA GLY A 188 15.07 15.38 8.65
C GLY A 188 15.56 14.54 9.82
N GLY A 189 15.45 13.21 9.70
CA GLY A 189 15.96 12.24 10.69
C GLY A 189 15.03 11.05 10.89
N ALA A 190 13.72 11.28 10.76
CA ALA A 190 12.69 10.24 10.69
C ALA A 190 11.87 10.49 9.43
N VAL A 191 11.76 9.51 8.54
CA VAL A 191 11.06 9.63 7.23
C VAL A 191 9.55 9.73 7.44
N VAL A 192 9.09 10.77 8.14
CA VAL A 192 7.68 11.07 8.36
C VAL A 192 7.32 12.16 7.36
N ALA A 193 6.49 11.78 6.40
CA ALA A 193 5.87 12.70 5.45
C ALA A 193 4.42 12.97 5.87
N GLY A 194 4.12 14.22 6.20
CA GLY A 194 2.75 14.67 6.46
C GLY A 194 2.27 15.57 5.34
N VAL A 195 1.01 15.44 4.92
CA VAL A 195 0.37 16.41 4.02
C VAL A 195 -0.47 17.35 4.86
N TYR A 196 -0.06 18.61 4.90
CA TYR A 196 -0.79 19.68 5.55
C TYR A 196 -1.56 20.49 4.50
N VAL A 197 -2.73 20.96 4.89
CA VAL A 197 -3.55 21.87 4.08
C VAL A 197 -3.74 23.16 4.86
N PHE A 198 -3.54 24.27 4.18
CA PHE A 198 -3.69 25.60 4.75
C PHE A 198 -5.18 25.94 4.88
N ASP A 199 -5.62 26.18 6.11
CA ASP A 199 -6.95 26.69 6.48
C ASP A 199 -6.78 28.17 6.85
N ALA A 200 -7.13 29.04 5.91
CA ALA A 200 -6.95 30.49 6.00
C ALA A 200 -7.85 31.11 7.07
N ASP A 201 -8.99 30.47 7.38
CA ASP A 201 -9.95 30.94 8.38
C ASP A 201 -9.71 30.30 9.76
N GLY A 202 -8.72 29.40 9.87
CA GLY A 202 -8.41 28.69 11.10
C GLY A 202 -7.97 29.63 12.22
N THR A 203 -8.67 29.56 13.36
CA THR A 203 -8.39 30.37 14.57
C THR A 203 -8.01 29.52 15.79
N ASP A 204 -7.76 28.22 15.62
CA ASP A 204 -7.57 27.24 16.70
C ASP A 204 -6.16 27.28 17.27
N ALA A 205 -5.98 27.38 18.60
CA ALA A 205 -4.66 27.50 19.27
C ALA A 205 -3.74 26.35 18.89
N GLU A 206 -2.42 26.59 18.79
CA GLU A 206 -1.44 25.53 18.55
C GLU A 206 -1.71 24.38 19.51
N SER A 207 -2.14 23.25 18.96
CA SER A 207 -2.50 22.10 19.75
C SER A 207 -2.06 20.86 19.00
N SER A 208 -0.80 20.50 19.23
CA SER A 208 -0.24 19.19 18.87
C SER A 208 -0.12 18.97 17.34
N PRO A 209 0.55 17.90 16.86
CA PRO A 209 1.13 17.83 15.52
C PRO A 209 0.11 17.82 14.37
N THR A 210 -1.19 17.86 14.67
CA THR A 210 -2.28 17.91 13.71
C THR A 210 -2.67 19.32 13.30
N VAL A 211 -2.38 20.33 14.12
CA VAL A 211 -2.66 21.74 13.84
C VAL A 211 -1.44 22.57 14.19
N ILE A 212 -0.77 23.06 13.16
CA ILE A 212 0.42 23.91 13.30
C ILE A 212 -0.04 25.34 13.02
N ARG A 213 0.03 26.21 14.02
CA ARG A 213 0.00 27.63 13.72
C ARG A 213 1.41 28.08 13.39
N PRO A 214 1.56 28.94 12.39
CA PRO A 214 2.72 29.80 12.31
C PRO A 214 2.69 30.76 13.51
N ASN A 215 3.80 30.87 14.23
CA ASN A 215 3.91 31.66 15.47
C ASN A 215 3.75 33.19 15.25
N ASP A 216 3.57 33.62 14.01
CA ASP A 216 3.59 34.98 13.50
C ASP A 216 2.23 35.46 12.92
N TYR A 217 1.19 34.62 12.93
CA TYR A 217 -0.17 35.06 12.59
C TYR A 217 -0.92 35.68 13.76
N GLY A 218 -1.03 37.00 13.75
CA GLY A 218 -1.77 37.76 14.73
C GLY A 218 -3.30 37.52 14.77
N THR A 219 -3.94 36.92 13.75
CA THR A 219 -5.41 36.79 13.76
C THR A 219 -6.08 35.63 12.98
N ALA A 220 -5.46 34.96 12.00
CA ALA A 220 -6.09 33.83 11.26
C ALA A 220 -5.06 33.04 10.42
N GLY A 221 -5.29 31.73 10.19
CA GLY A 221 -4.48 30.87 9.31
C GLY A 221 -3.77 29.75 10.07
N VAL A 222 -4.10 28.49 9.78
CA VAL A 222 -3.42 27.31 10.36
C VAL A 222 -3.15 26.23 9.32
N TRP A 223 -2.06 25.48 9.49
CA TRP A 223 -1.83 24.25 8.73
C TRP A 223 -2.49 23.07 9.44
N ARG A 224 -3.43 22.40 8.77
CA ARG A 224 -4.10 21.20 9.28
C ARG A 224 -3.53 19.96 8.60
N LEU A 225 -3.16 18.96 9.39
CA LEU A 225 -2.76 17.66 8.86
C LEU A 225 -3.98 16.98 8.24
N THR A 226 -3.93 16.68 6.94
CA THR A 226 -5.05 16.08 6.20
C THR A 226 -4.83 14.61 5.87
N SER A 227 -3.58 14.21 5.66
CA SER A 227 -3.21 12.81 5.51
C SER A 227 -1.85 12.55 6.12
N PHE A 228 -1.80 11.46 6.87
CA PHE A 228 -0.58 10.85 7.38
C PHE A 228 -0.45 9.49 6.70
N ASP A 229 0.55 9.30 5.85
CA ASP A 229 0.82 7.99 5.30
C ASP A 229 1.85 7.27 6.17
N TYR A 230 1.39 6.44 7.10
CA TYR A 230 2.29 5.59 7.87
C TYR A 230 2.98 4.53 6.99
N ARG A 231 2.45 4.24 5.79
CA ARG A 231 2.96 3.20 4.88
C ARG A 231 4.09 3.70 3.99
N SER A 232 4.32 5.01 3.91
CA SER A 232 5.50 5.57 3.27
C SER A 232 6.72 5.62 4.20
N LEU A 233 6.60 5.10 5.42
CA LEU A 233 7.78 4.70 6.20
C LEU A 233 8.49 3.64 5.35
N PRO A 234 9.68 3.89 4.76
CA PRO A 234 10.52 2.77 4.36
C PRO A 234 10.64 1.90 5.61
N ALA A 235 10.47 0.59 5.47
CA ALA A 235 10.62 -0.33 6.58
C ALA A 235 11.94 -0.01 7.30
N LEU A 236 11.84 0.73 8.40
CA LEU A 236 12.96 0.98 9.27
C LEU A 236 13.13 -0.37 9.92
N SER A 237 14.12 -1.12 9.44
CA SER A 237 14.55 -2.38 10.02
C SER A 237 14.58 -2.20 11.53
N ASP A 238 13.84 -3.06 12.24
CA ASP A 238 13.70 -3.05 13.71
C ASP A 238 15.04 -2.74 14.38
N GLY A 239 15.16 -1.53 14.92
CA GLY A 239 16.34 -1.06 15.63
C GLY A 239 16.42 0.47 15.64
N ASP A 240 16.30 1.05 16.83
CA ASP A 240 16.56 2.46 17.17
C ASP A 240 15.48 3.51 16.85
N ILE A 241 14.38 3.48 17.62
CA ILE A 241 13.96 4.71 18.30
C ILE A 241 14.68 4.74 19.65
N THR A 242 15.88 5.34 19.65
CA THR A 242 16.47 5.83 20.89
C THR A 242 15.95 7.25 21.10
N VAL A 243 15.03 7.44 22.05
CA VAL A 243 14.66 8.77 22.55
C VAL A 243 15.92 9.36 23.17
N GLY A 244 16.52 10.33 22.46
CA GLY A 244 17.88 10.79 22.73
C GLY A 244 18.04 11.42 24.11
N THR A 245 18.84 10.79 24.97
CA THR A 245 19.80 11.55 25.75
C THR A 245 21.02 11.81 24.87
N SER A 246 21.24 13.09 24.57
CA SER A 246 22.45 13.69 23.98
C SER A 246 23.71 12.82 24.07
N ILE A 247 24.26 12.40 22.91
CA ILE A 247 25.64 11.93 22.80
C ILE A 247 26.33 12.68 21.65
N ILE A 248 27.44 13.29 22.04
CA ILE A 248 28.38 14.16 21.32
C ILE A 248 28.98 13.46 20.08
N PRO A 249 29.30 14.18 18.98
CA PRO A 249 29.79 13.57 17.76
C PRO A 249 31.27 13.14 17.89
N GLY A 250 31.50 11.85 17.65
CA GLY A 250 32.81 11.25 17.36
C GLY A 250 32.68 10.35 16.14
N ALA A 251 33.50 10.59 15.11
CA ALA A 251 33.41 9.93 13.81
C ALA A 251 33.49 8.39 13.91
N ILE A 252 32.50 7.70 13.36
CA ILE A 252 32.51 6.24 13.19
C ILE A 252 33.61 5.89 12.20
N THR A 253 34.51 4.98 12.59
CA THR A 253 35.64 4.58 11.74
C THR A 253 35.20 3.63 10.63
N PRO A 254 35.89 3.58 9.47
CA PRO A 254 35.57 2.66 8.37
C PRO A 254 35.54 1.17 8.79
N ALA A 255 36.24 0.79 9.85
CA ALA A 255 36.22 -0.56 10.42
C ALA A 255 34.87 -0.89 11.11
N GLN A 256 34.25 0.09 11.77
CA GLN A 256 32.93 -0.07 12.38
C GLN A 256 31.82 -0.08 11.32
N ALA A 257 31.97 0.68 10.23
CA ALA A 257 31.08 0.61 9.07
C ALA A 257 31.14 -0.75 8.34
N LYS A 258 32.33 -1.37 8.29
CA LYS A 258 32.53 -2.68 7.67
C LYS A 258 31.89 -3.82 8.49
N LEU A 259 31.93 -3.76 9.82
CA LEU A 259 31.27 -4.75 10.69
C LEU A 259 29.73 -4.67 10.59
N ALA A 260 29.17 -3.46 10.42
CA ALA A 260 27.75 -3.27 10.19
C ALA A 260 27.29 -3.81 8.81
N ALA A 261 28.11 -3.61 7.77
CA ALA A 261 27.82 -4.08 6.41
C ALA A 261 27.94 -5.62 6.25
N GLU A 262 28.88 -6.27 6.93
CA GLU A 262 29.02 -7.74 6.90
C GLU A 262 27.89 -8.45 7.65
N THR A 263 27.17 -7.75 8.53
CA THR A 263 25.99 -8.29 9.23
C THR A 263 24.69 -8.15 8.39
N HIS A 264 24.70 -7.34 7.31
CA HIS A 264 23.48 -6.99 6.56
C HIS A 264 23.57 -7.27 5.04
N GLY A 265 24.46 -8.18 4.63
CA GLY A 265 24.65 -8.58 3.23
C GLY A 265 23.96 -9.91 2.90
N GLY A 266 22.66 -9.90 2.64
CA GLY A 266 21.94 -11.02 2.03
C GLY A 266 20.43 -10.84 2.13
N GLY A 267 19.69 -11.07 1.04
CA GLY A 267 18.23 -11.08 1.00
C GLY A 267 17.62 -12.21 1.84
N GLY A 268 17.81 -12.12 3.16
CA GLY A 268 17.26 -13.02 4.16
C GLY A 268 15.94 -12.44 4.66
N THR A 269 14.89 -13.24 4.51
CA THR A 269 13.74 -13.34 5.41
C THR A 269 14.04 -12.69 6.75
N ALA A 270 13.29 -11.65 7.12
CA ALA A 270 13.34 -11.07 8.45
C ALA A 270 12.80 -12.08 9.47
N THR A 271 13.59 -13.12 9.74
CA THR A 271 13.53 -13.89 10.98
C THR A 271 14.02 -12.89 12.02
N ALA A 272 13.08 -12.16 12.65
CA ALA A 272 13.38 -11.51 13.91
C ALA A 272 14.16 -12.51 14.79
N ASN A 273 15.09 -12.02 15.60
CA ASN A 273 16.15 -12.80 16.24
C ASN A 273 15.60 -13.88 17.21
N LEU A 274 14.97 -14.94 16.69
CA LEU A 274 14.36 -16.07 17.38
C LEU A 274 15.47 -17.01 17.86
N THR A 275 16.33 -16.49 18.72
CA THR A 275 17.53 -17.16 19.20
C THR A 275 17.26 -18.08 20.39
N ALA A 276 16.14 -17.87 21.08
CA ALA A 276 15.75 -18.64 22.25
C ALA A 276 14.50 -19.49 21.99
N ASP A 277 14.40 -20.59 22.73
CA ASP A 277 13.22 -21.45 22.74
C ASP A 277 11.96 -20.70 23.23
N ASN A 278 10.79 -21.11 22.74
CA ASN A 278 9.48 -20.53 23.05
C ASN A 278 9.40 -19.01 22.85
N THR A 279 10.02 -18.51 21.76
CA THR A 279 9.96 -17.10 21.37
C THR A 279 9.13 -16.90 20.11
N TYR A 280 8.63 -15.69 19.91
CA TYR A 280 7.92 -15.31 18.70
C TYR A 280 8.23 -13.87 18.30
N SER A 281 7.94 -13.56 17.05
CA SER A 281 7.89 -12.22 16.49
C SER A 281 6.64 -12.13 15.63
N SER A 282 5.69 -11.31 16.08
CA SER A 282 4.40 -11.13 15.42
C SER A 282 4.42 -9.93 14.49
N THR A 283 3.92 -10.09 13.27
CA THR A 283 3.47 -8.97 12.44
C THR A 283 2.05 -8.52 12.81
N GLU A 284 1.26 -9.43 13.39
CA GLU A 284 -0.08 -9.14 13.90
C GLU A 284 -0.36 -9.94 15.18
N LEU A 285 -0.60 -9.23 16.28
CA LEU A 285 -0.92 -9.78 17.59
C LEU A 285 -2.24 -9.19 18.08
N LEU A 286 -3.21 -10.05 18.34
CA LEU A 286 -4.48 -9.69 18.95
C LEU A 286 -4.36 -9.84 20.47
N ALA A 287 -4.73 -8.78 21.18
CA ALA A 287 -4.77 -8.72 22.63
C ALA A 287 -6.08 -8.07 23.08
N GLY A 288 -6.50 -8.34 24.32
CA GLY A 288 -7.66 -7.71 24.95
C GLY A 288 -8.94 -8.55 24.97
N SER A 289 -8.89 -9.80 24.50
CA SER A 289 -9.94 -10.81 24.77
C SER A 289 -9.42 -11.85 25.76
N ASN A 290 -10.34 -12.64 26.32
CA ASN A 290 -10.02 -13.71 27.26
C ASN A 290 -9.96 -15.07 26.57
N GLY A 291 -9.25 -16.03 27.16
CA GLY A 291 -9.44 -17.44 26.85
C GLY A 291 -10.65 -17.99 27.59
N GLY A 292 -11.49 -18.78 26.92
CA GLY A 292 -12.63 -19.48 27.53
C GLY A 292 -12.29 -20.89 28.05
N ALA A 293 -11.00 -21.22 28.12
CA ALA A 293 -10.47 -22.50 28.60
C ALA A 293 -9.00 -22.36 29.02
N THR A 294 -8.43 -23.42 29.60
CA THR A 294 -6.97 -23.55 29.67
C THR A 294 -6.41 -23.79 28.28
N ILE A 295 -5.64 -22.81 27.77
CA ILE A 295 -5.02 -22.85 26.45
C ILE A 295 -3.52 -22.71 26.67
N ALA A 296 -2.75 -23.72 26.27
CA ALA A 296 -1.30 -23.71 26.35
C ALA A 296 -0.69 -22.84 25.25
N GLN A 297 0.53 -22.37 25.51
CA GLN A 297 1.34 -21.74 24.48
C GLN A 297 1.46 -22.65 23.24
N TRP A 298 1.35 -22.03 22.07
CA TRP A 298 1.40 -22.67 20.76
C TRP A 298 0.20 -23.51 20.36
N GLN A 299 -0.93 -23.39 21.07
CA GLN A 299 -2.18 -23.98 20.61
C GLN A 299 -2.94 -23.02 19.68
N THR A 300 -3.51 -23.57 18.61
CA THR A 300 -4.38 -22.82 17.69
C THR A 300 -5.72 -22.50 18.34
N VAL A 301 -6.26 -21.32 18.03
CA VAL A 301 -7.49 -20.82 18.63
C VAL A 301 -8.45 -20.26 17.58
N TYR A 302 -9.74 -20.35 17.86
CA TYR A 302 -10.80 -19.63 17.17
C TYR A 302 -11.47 -18.66 18.15
N PHE A 303 -12.18 -17.66 17.61
CA PHE A 303 -12.94 -16.72 18.43
C PHE A 303 -14.40 -17.14 18.46
N ASP A 304 -14.93 -17.49 19.64
CA ASP A 304 -16.36 -17.71 19.81
C ASP A 304 -17.05 -16.36 19.95
N GLY A 305 -17.74 -15.93 18.90
CA GLY A 305 -18.50 -14.68 18.90
C GLY A 305 -19.69 -14.65 19.88
N THR A 306 -20.12 -15.81 20.39
CA THR A 306 -21.23 -15.89 21.36
C THR A 306 -20.74 -15.60 22.78
N ALA A 307 -19.65 -16.24 23.20
CA ALA A 307 -19.02 -15.99 24.50
C ALA A 307 -18.15 -14.72 24.51
N GLY A 308 -17.62 -14.30 23.36
CA GLY A 308 -16.64 -13.21 23.25
C GLY A 308 -15.24 -13.63 23.71
N GLU A 309 -14.91 -14.92 23.56
CA GLU A 309 -13.70 -15.54 24.11
C GLU A 309 -12.99 -16.38 23.06
N TYR A 310 -11.68 -16.59 23.25
CA TYR A 310 -10.90 -17.52 22.44
C TYR A 310 -10.98 -18.93 23.02
N LEU A 311 -11.24 -19.90 22.14
CA LEU A 311 -11.30 -21.34 22.45
C LEU A 311 -10.37 -22.11 21.50
N LEU A 312 -10.05 -23.36 21.83
CA LEU A 312 -9.18 -24.21 21.01
C LEU A 312 -9.82 -24.48 19.64
N ALA A 313 -9.08 -24.20 18.57
CA ALA A 313 -9.55 -24.48 17.21
C ALA A 313 -9.41 -25.97 16.89
N ASP A 314 -10.35 -26.51 16.12
CA ASP A 314 -10.39 -27.93 15.77
C ASP A 314 -10.93 -28.09 14.34
N ALA A 315 -10.18 -28.81 13.49
CA ALA A 315 -10.54 -29.04 12.10
C ALA A 315 -11.79 -29.93 11.93
N ASN A 316 -12.15 -30.75 12.93
CA ASN A 316 -13.30 -31.67 12.86
C ASN A 316 -14.54 -31.15 13.60
N ALA A 317 -14.41 -30.10 14.41
CA ALA A 317 -15.49 -29.65 15.27
C ALA A 317 -16.28 -28.50 14.64
N VAL A 318 -17.60 -28.68 14.57
CA VAL A 318 -18.52 -27.67 14.04
C VAL A 318 -18.42 -26.39 14.86
N GLY A 319 -18.09 -25.28 14.20
CA GLY A 319 -17.99 -23.96 14.82
C GLY A 319 -16.67 -23.68 15.56
N ALA A 320 -15.74 -24.65 15.64
CA ALA A 320 -14.38 -24.43 16.14
C ALA A 320 -13.37 -24.14 15.02
N TRP A 321 -13.91 -23.85 13.84
CA TRP A 321 -13.23 -23.67 12.57
C TRP A 321 -13.79 -22.41 11.88
N PRO A 322 -12.96 -21.59 11.19
CA PRO A 322 -11.50 -21.67 11.05
C PRO A 322 -10.73 -21.20 12.29
N ALA A 323 -9.47 -21.61 12.41
CA ALA A 323 -8.55 -21.05 13.37
C ALA A 323 -8.27 -19.58 13.02
N ALA A 324 -8.37 -18.70 14.03
CA ALA A 324 -8.12 -17.27 13.93
C ALA A 324 -6.66 -16.90 14.25
N GLY A 325 -5.95 -17.75 14.98
CA GLY A 325 -4.55 -17.51 15.33
C GLY A 325 -3.96 -18.61 16.22
N ILE A 326 -2.81 -18.30 16.83
CA ILE A 326 -2.10 -19.20 17.76
C ILE A 326 -1.80 -18.46 19.08
N ALA A 327 -2.00 -19.14 20.21
CA ALA A 327 -1.72 -18.58 21.52
C ALA A 327 -0.20 -18.42 21.74
N VAL A 328 0.25 -17.22 22.09
CA VAL A 328 1.69 -16.93 22.33
C VAL A 328 2.12 -17.10 23.78
N ALA A 329 1.19 -17.39 24.68
CA ALA A 329 1.43 -17.74 26.08
C ALA A 329 0.30 -18.62 26.60
N THR A 330 0.56 -19.36 27.67
CA THR A 330 -0.48 -20.13 28.37
C THR A 330 -1.45 -19.20 29.07
N THR A 331 -2.75 -19.50 28.97
CA THR A 331 -3.82 -18.81 29.70
C THR A 331 -4.78 -19.81 30.36
N THR A 332 -5.64 -19.31 31.23
CA THR A 332 -6.74 -20.04 31.86
C THR A 332 -8.06 -19.35 31.59
N ASP A 333 -9.16 -20.07 31.79
CA ASP A 333 -10.52 -19.57 31.59
C ASP A 333 -10.75 -18.19 32.25
N GLY A 334 -11.37 -17.27 31.52
CA GLY A 334 -11.65 -15.90 31.92
C GLY A 334 -10.43 -14.96 31.99
N ASN A 335 -9.22 -15.42 31.65
CA ASN A 335 -8.01 -14.59 31.71
C ASN A 335 -7.57 -14.10 30.32
N PRO A 336 -6.91 -12.92 30.23
CA PRO A 336 -6.44 -12.38 28.96
C PRO A 336 -5.55 -13.36 28.19
N ILE A 337 -5.69 -13.37 26.87
CA ILE A 337 -4.86 -14.17 25.96
C ILE A 337 -4.21 -13.27 24.90
N GLY A 338 -2.94 -13.57 24.57
CA GLY A 338 -2.27 -13.05 23.39
C GLY A 338 -2.38 -14.06 22.25
N VAL A 339 -2.91 -13.63 21.11
CA VAL A 339 -3.13 -14.48 19.93
C VAL A 339 -2.39 -13.90 18.74
N MET A 340 -1.42 -14.63 18.19
CA MET A 340 -0.69 -14.23 16.99
C MET A 340 -1.43 -14.70 15.74
N VAL A 341 -1.72 -13.77 14.83
CA VAL A 341 -2.41 -14.03 13.55
C VAL A 341 -1.40 -14.19 12.41
N SER A 342 -0.30 -13.44 12.47
CA SER A 342 0.82 -13.59 11.53
C SER A 342 2.15 -13.29 12.21
N GLY A 343 3.19 -14.05 11.86
CA GLY A 343 4.52 -13.90 12.44
C GLY A 343 5.34 -15.18 12.44
N TYR A 344 6.50 -15.14 13.08
CA TYR A 344 7.37 -16.29 13.29
C TYR A 344 7.30 -16.75 14.74
N ALA A 345 7.30 -18.06 14.97
CA ALA A 345 7.50 -18.63 16.29
C ALA A 345 8.60 -19.69 16.25
N ARG A 346 9.33 -19.80 17.36
CA ARG A 346 10.32 -20.84 17.61
C ARG A 346 9.93 -21.69 18.80
N ASN A 347 10.03 -23.00 18.63
CA ASN A 347 9.92 -23.98 19.70
C ASN A 347 10.84 -25.17 19.39
N ASP A 348 11.82 -25.40 20.27
CA ASP A 348 12.88 -26.41 20.09
C ASP A 348 12.38 -27.85 20.29
N VAL A 349 11.14 -28.05 20.74
CA VAL A 349 10.46 -29.35 20.77
C VAL A 349 9.92 -29.73 19.37
N TRP A 350 9.69 -28.74 18.49
CA TRP A 350 9.25 -29.01 17.14
C TRP A 350 10.35 -29.63 16.27
N SER A 351 9.93 -30.48 15.33
CA SER A 351 10.80 -31.23 14.43
C SER A 351 10.23 -31.27 13.00
N TRP A 352 9.83 -30.11 12.49
CA TRP A 352 9.26 -29.97 11.15
C TRP A 352 10.31 -30.16 10.04
N THR A 353 9.84 -30.50 8.84
CA THR A 353 10.72 -30.45 7.65
C THR A 353 10.70 -29.02 7.10
N PRO A 354 11.86 -28.36 6.88
CA PRO A 354 11.89 -27.02 6.27
C PRO A 354 11.12 -26.97 4.95
N GLY A 355 10.28 -25.95 4.77
CA GLY A 355 9.38 -25.78 3.61
C GLY A 355 8.03 -26.49 3.74
N GLN A 356 7.85 -27.38 4.72
CA GLN A 356 6.61 -28.10 4.96
C GLN A 356 5.46 -27.15 5.33
N ARG A 357 4.31 -27.31 4.66
CA ARG A 357 3.08 -26.61 5.01
C ARG A 357 2.52 -27.22 6.29
N LEU A 358 2.02 -26.36 7.18
CA LEU A 358 1.40 -26.77 8.43
C LEU A 358 -0.09 -26.44 8.40
N CYS A 359 -0.87 -27.39 8.91
CA CYS A 359 -2.32 -27.37 8.87
C CYS A 359 -2.92 -27.41 10.28
N LEU A 360 -4.16 -26.94 10.40
CA LEU A 360 -4.95 -27.15 11.62
C LEU A 360 -5.19 -28.65 11.82
N SER A 361 -5.06 -29.12 13.06
CA SER A 361 -5.30 -30.50 13.45
C SER A 361 -6.77 -30.77 13.79
N GLU A 362 -7.20 -32.02 13.62
CA GLU A 362 -8.42 -32.60 14.21
C GLU A 362 -8.36 -32.78 15.74
N THR A 363 -7.18 -32.58 16.33
CA THR A 363 -7.04 -32.45 17.79
C THR A 363 -7.11 -30.98 18.14
N ALA A 364 -8.09 -30.59 18.95
CA ALA A 364 -8.26 -29.23 19.44
C ALA A 364 -6.93 -28.55 19.87
N GLY A 365 -6.64 -27.40 19.26
CA GLY A 365 -5.43 -26.61 19.46
C GLY A 365 -4.18 -27.15 18.77
N GLY A 366 -4.28 -28.27 18.06
CA GLY A 366 -3.16 -28.97 17.47
C GLY A 366 -2.72 -28.40 16.11
N ILE A 367 -1.45 -28.67 15.79
CA ILE A 367 -0.83 -28.35 14.50
C ILE A 367 -0.28 -29.65 13.93
N ILE A 368 -0.57 -29.91 12.66
CA ILE A 368 -0.04 -31.06 11.93
C ILE A 368 0.70 -30.63 10.69
N ALA A 369 1.56 -31.52 10.20
CA ALA A 369 2.03 -31.44 8.82
C ALA A 369 0.83 -31.57 7.87
N CYS A 370 0.69 -30.65 6.93
CA CYS A 370 -0.20 -30.86 5.81
C CYS A 370 0.35 -32.05 5.00
N SER A 371 -0.34 -33.18 4.97
CA SER A 371 -0.10 -34.22 3.97
C SER A 371 -1.08 -34.02 2.83
N ASP A 372 -0.63 -34.14 1.57
CA ASP A 372 -1.50 -33.91 0.40
C ASP A 372 -2.78 -34.78 0.42
N ALA A 373 -2.78 -35.90 1.15
CA ALA A 373 -3.92 -36.80 1.31
C ALA A 373 -4.81 -36.51 2.55
N SER A 374 -4.32 -35.77 3.55
CA SER A 374 -5.06 -35.47 4.79
C SER A 374 -5.49 -34.01 4.91
N ILE A 375 -5.11 -33.15 3.96
CA ILE A 375 -5.67 -31.79 3.88
C ILE A 375 -7.20 -31.90 3.77
N CYS A 376 -7.73 -32.90 3.05
CA CYS A 376 -9.16 -33.17 3.05
C CYS A 376 -9.37 -34.69 3.12
N SER A 377 -9.38 -35.27 4.32
CA SER A 377 -9.87 -36.65 4.46
C SER A 377 -11.39 -36.64 4.15
N ALA A 378 -11.84 -37.66 3.43
CA ALA A 378 -13.09 -37.62 2.66
C ALA A 378 -14.39 -37.58 3.49
N ASP A 379 -14.29 -37.56 4.83
CA ASP A 379 -15.46 -37.84 5.68
C ASP A 379 -15.92 -36.66 6.58
N ALA A 380 -15.13 -35.62 6.85
CA ALA A 380 -15.61 -34.44 7.61
C ALA A 380 -14.67 -33.22 7.66
N ASP A 381 -13.45 -33.29 7.13
CA ASP A 381 -12.39 -32.42 7.65
C ASP A 381 -12.25 -31.10 6.87
N CYS A 382 -12.25 -29.99 7.61
CA CYS A 382 -11.93 -28.68 7.06
C CYS A 382 -10.40 -28.45 7.07
N ALA A 383 -9.83 -28.19 5.89
CA ALA A 383 -8.41 -27.92 5.75
C ALA A 383 -8.09 -26.44 5.94
N GLN A 384 -7.23 -26.08 6.90
CA GLN A 384 -6.53 -24.77 6.88
C GLN A 384 -5.09 -25.06 6.75
N VAL A 385 -4.47 -24.36 5.83
CA VAL A 385 -3.05 -24.07 5.98
C VAL A 385 -2.92 -22.86 6.88
N ILE A 386 -2.23 -23.05 8.01
CA ILE A 386 -2.02 -22.02 9.04
C ILE A 386 -0.61 -21.43 8.99
N GLY A 387 0.31 -22.07 8.26
CA GLY A 387 1.70 -21.62 8.17
C GLY A 387 2.61 -22.54 7.37
N GLN A 388 3.91 -22.25 7.45
CA GLN A 388 4.97 -23.01 6.83
C GLN A 388 6.21 -23.08 7.73
N ALA A 389 6.80 -24.26 7.87
CA ALA A 389 8.08 -24.43 8.54
C ALA A 389 9.20 -23.74 7.74
N LYS A 390 9.95 -22.85 8.37
CA LYS A 390 11.15 -22.24 7.80
C LYS A 390 12.41 -23.01 8.17
N GLU A 391 12.41 -23.54 9.39
CA GLU A 391 13.41 -24.47 9.91
C GLU A 391 12.67 -25.60 10.67
N SER A 392 13.40 -26.54 11.26
CA SER A 392 12.76 -27.63 12.01
C SER A 392 12.00 -27.16 13.25
N ASN A 393 12.48 -26.08 13.87
CA ASN A 393 11.96 -25.49 15.09
C ASN A 393 11.38 -24.07 14.88
N ILE A 394 11.41 -23.52 13.66
CA ILE A 394 10.89 -22.19 13.35
C ILE A 394 9.77 -22.28 12.30
N VAL A 395 8.62 -21.73 12.65
CA VAL A 395 7.42 -21.70 11.79
C VAL A 395 7.04 -20.25 11.50
N TYR A 396 6.74 -19.97 10.24
CA TYR A 396 6.01 -18.76 9.86
C TYR A 396 4.51 -19.06 9.83
N PHE A 397 3.75 -18.41 10.70
CA PHE A 397 2.30 -18.48 10.76
C PHE A 397 1.67 -17.34 9.96
N ASN A 398 0.58 -17.66 9.27
CA ASN A 398 -0.25 -16.69 8.59
C ASN A 398 -1.67 -17.27 8.44
N PHE A 399 -2.54 -16.93 9.39
CA PHE A 399 -3.93 -17.40 9.41
C PHE A 399 -4.84 -16.63 8.44
N GLY A 400 -4.39 -15.48 7.91
CA GLY A 400 -5.17 -14.62 7.01
C GLY A 400 -5.03 -14.93 5.51
N GLN A 401 -4.06 -15.77 5.10
CA GLN A 401 -3.82 -16.11 3.69
C GLN A 401 -4.12 -17.57 3.32
N GLY A 402 -4.58 -18.39 4.26
CA GLY A 402 -4.82 -19.80 4.03
C GLY A 402 -5.99 -20.06 3.09
N TRP A 403 -5.75 -20.86 2.04
CA TRP A 403 -6.81 -21.62 1.38
C TRP A 403 -7.56 -22.44 2.44
N ALA A 404 -8.88 -22.28 2.49
CA ALA A 404 -9.77 -23.00 3.38
C ALA A 404 -10.79 -23.77 2.51
N GLU A 405 -10.70 -25.09 2.51
CA GLU A 405 -11.66 -25.96 1.84
C GLU A 405 -12.27 -26.89 2.89
N CYS A 406 -13.59 -26.83 3.03
CA CYS A 406 -14.35 -27.86 3.74
C CYS A 406 -15.06 -28.70 2.68
N ASN A 407 -14.89 -30.02 2.73
CA ASN A 407 -15.75 -30.90 1.96
C ASN A 407 -17.17 -30.76 2.52
N GLY A 408 -18.09 -30.21 1.72
CA GLY A 408 -19.44 -29.88 2.17
C GLY A 408 -20.19 -31.11 2.67
N ASN A 409 -20.52 -31.12 3.96
CA ASN A 409 -21.59 -31.92 4.55
C ASN A 409 -22.91 -31.16 4.51
#